data_AF-A0A7K0J5S1-F1
#
_entry.id   AF-A0A7K0J5S1-F1
#
_cell.length_a   1.000
_cell.length_b   1.000
_cell.length_c   1.000
_cell.angle_alpha   90.00
_cell.angle_beta   90.00
_cell.angle_gamma   90.00
#
_symmetry.space_group_name_H-M   'P 1'
#
loop_
_entity.id
_entity.type
_entity.pdbx_description
1 polymer ?
#
loop_
_entity_poly.entity_id
_entity_poly.type
_entity_poly.pdbx_seq_one_letter_code
_entity_poly.pdbx_strand_id
1 'polypeptide(L)'
;MTDTQKIDWRRQIAEYVAGEHRVTRHADLCLDPELAAAIDEAQTAVALAQSAVDDAENTDGDNDSGRIGKATPLASARRDLKAAQKRLDTLTSQARDKTIRFVLSGLSSSEFSKIIAESDARPKDQRQQWQNINLPLRCLSAVTTVDGDPTDIDKNAAESLLKALPIGLLSPIYGAAIEACTAGQNIPF
;
A
#
# COMPACT_ATOMS: atom_id res chain seq x y z
N MET A 1 45.43 -1.27 3.79
CA MET A 1 45.05 0.01 4.43
C MET A 1 43.61 0.27 4.05
N THR A 2 42.68 0.08 4.98
CA THR A 2 41.25 0.25 4.75
C THR A 2 40.90 1.73 4.82
N ASP A 3 40.53 2.29 3.67
CA ASP A 3 39.94 3.62 3.57
C ASP A 3 38.62 3.65 4.32
N THR A 4 38.65 4.15 5.56
CA THR A 4 37.43 4.53 6.26
C THR A 4 36.87 5.76 5.55
N GLN A 5 35.89 5.56 4.66
CA GLN A 5 35.10 6.65 4.10
C GLN A 5 34.61 7.52 5.28
N LYS A 6 35.19 8.71 5.43
CA LYS A 6 34.70 9.70 6.38
C LYS A 6 33.29 10.07 5.92
N ILE A 7 32.29 9.58 6.65
CA ILE A 7 30.91 10.03 6.51
C ILE A 7 30.92 11.54 6.76
N ASP A 8 30.65 12.31 5.70
CA ASP A 8 30.47 13.75 5.83
C ASP A 8 29.08 14.01 6.42
N TRP A 9 29.02 14.03 7.73
CA TRP A 9 27.81 14.28 8.50
C TRP A 9 27.14 15.61 8.14
N ARG A 10 27.89 16.62 7.65
CA ARG A 10 27.29 17.88 7.21
C ARG A 10 26.50 17.71 5.93
N ARG A 11 27.01 16.87 5.01
CA ARG A 11 26.29 16.49 3.79
C ARG A 11 25.05 15.69 4.14
N GLN A 12 25.16 14.64 4.97
CA GLN A 12 23.98 13.86 5.40
C GLN A 12 22.94 14.68 6.15
N ILE A 13 23.35 15.62 7.01
CA ILE A 13 22.42 16.54 7.68
C ILE A 13 21.78 17.48 6.65
N ALA A 14 22.54 18.00 5.69
CA ALA A 14 21.99 18.84 4.63
C ALA A 14 21.01 18.07 3.74
N GLU A 15 21.31 16.82 3.37
CA GLU A 15 20.44 15.90 2.62
C GLU A 15 19.18 15.55 3.43
N TYR A 16 19.32 15.26 4.73
CA TYR A 16 18.20 14.98 5.64
C TYR A 16 17.30 16.20 5.82
N VAL A 17 17.88 17.39 5.99
CA VAL A 17 17.16 18.67 6.10
C VAL A 17 16.55 19.09 4.77
N ALA A 18 17.22 18.82 3.64
CA ALA A 18 16.71 19.04 2.28
C ALA A 18 15.60 18.04 1.91
N GLY A 19 15.51 16.92 2.63
CA GLY A 19 14.47 15.92 2.46
C GLY A 19 14.84 14.74 1.55
N GLU A 20 16.12 14.58 1.21
CA GLU A 20 16.62 13.46 0.39
C GLU A 20 16.61 12.11 1.12
N HIS A 21 16.40 12.10 2.45
CA HIS A 21 16.27 10.89 3.29
C HIS A 21 14.87 10.75 3.91
N ARG A 22 13.83 11.34 3.31
CA ARG A 22 12.46 11.17 3.81
C ARG A 22 11.98 9.75 3.52
N VAL A 23 11.23 9.16 4.45
CA VAL A 23 10.69 7.81 4.25
C VAL A 23 9.77 7.83 3.04
N THR A 24 9.98 6.88 2.14
CA THR A 24 9.16 6.68 0.96
C THR A 24 8.26 5.45 1.16
N ARG A 25 7.02 5.59 0.74
CA ARG A 25 6.04 4.51 0.64
C ARG A 25 5.45 4.48 -0.76
N HIS A 26 4.91 3.33 -1.12
CA HIS A 26 4.38 3.08 -2.44
C HIS A 26 2.92 2.70 -2.36
N ALA A 27 2.14 3.14 -3.34
CA ALA A 27 0.78 2.68 -3.56
C ALA A 27 0.60 2.36 -5.03
N ASP A 28 0.12 1.17 -5.32
CA ASP A 28 -0.04 0.67 -6.69
C ASP A 28 -1.49 0.83 -7.13
N LEU A 29 -1.69 1.23 -8.38
CA LEU A 29 -3.00 1.42 -9.00
C LEU A 29 -3.03 0.74 -10.37
N CYS A 30 -3.90 -0.26 -10.51
CA CYS A 30 -4.19 -0.87 -11.80
C CYS A 30 -5.09 0.06 -12.61
N LEU A 31 -4.60 0.48 -13.79
CA LEU A 31 -5.33 1.37 -14.70
C LEU A 31 -6.36 0.63 -15.56
N ASP A 32 -6.32 -0.71 -15.57
CA ASP A 32 -7.33 -1.55 -16.20
C ASP A 32 -8.45 -1.87 -15.18
N PRO A 33 -9.67 -1.34 -15.37
CA PRO A 33 -10.74 -1.49 -14.39
C PRO A 33 -11.28 -2.93 -14.31
N GLU A 34 -11.29 -3.69 -15.40
CA GLU A 34 -11.76 -5.07 -15.40
C GLU A 34 -10.79 -5.96 -14.63
N LEU A 35 -9.50 -5.75 -14.86
CA LEU A 35 -8.45 -6.48 -14.17
C LEU A 35 -8.33 -6.07 -12.70
N ALA A 36 -8.53 -4.80 -12.38
CA ALA A 36 -8.60 -4.31 -11.00
C ALA A 36 -9.77 -4.97 -10.24
N ALA A 37 -10.96 -5.03 -10.84
CA ALA A 37 -12.12 -5.71 -10.25
C ALA A 37 -11.86 -7.21 -10.05
N ALA A 38 -11.27 -7.88 -11.04
CA ALA A 38 -10.92 -9.30 -10.93
C ALA A 38 -9.89 -9.56 -9.81
N ILE A 39 -8.94 -8.65 -9.59
CA ILE A 39 -7.98 -8.72 -8.48
C ILE A 39 -8.69 -8.56 -7.13
N ASP A 40 -9.59 -7.57 -7.00
CA ASP A 40 -10.35 -7.34 -5.76
C ASP A 40 -11.21 -8.54 -5.38
N GLU A 41 -11.90 -9.14 -6.37
CA GLU A 41 -12.65 -10.40 -6.18
C GLU A 41 -11.72 -11.56 -5.76
N ALA A 42 -10.54 -11.66 -6.37
CA ALA A 42 -9.57 -12.70 -6.03
C ALA A 42 -8.98 -12.50 -4.62
N GLN A 43 -8.72 -11.27 -4.19
CA GLN A 43 -8.30 -10.94 -2.82
C GLN A 43 -9.39 -11.31 -1.81
N THR A 44 -10.64 -11.00 -2.11
CA THR A 44 -11.80 -11.42 -1.31
C THR A 44 -11.88 -12.93 -1.21
N ALA A 45 -11.70 -13.66 -2.31
CA ALA A 45 -11.68 -15.12 -2.31
C ALA A 45 -10.53 -15.71 -1.47
N VAL A 46 -9.34 -15.09 -1.49
CA VAL A 46 -8.21 -15.47 -0.63
C VAL A 46 -8.56 -15.27 0.85
N ALA A 47 -9.15 -14.14 1.22
CA ALA A 47 -9.54 -13.85 2.59
C ALA A 47 -10.59 -14.85 3.12
N LEU A 48 -11.59 -15.18 2.29
CA LEU A 48 -12.60 -16.20 2.62
C LEU A 48 -11.97 -17.60 2.77
N ALA A 49 -11.05 -17.97 1.86
CA ALA A 49 -10.36 -19.25 1.94
C ALA A 49 -9.44 -19.35 3.17
N GLN A 50 -8.81 -18.24 3.57
CA GLN A 50 -8.01 -18.17 4.80
C GLN A 50 -8.89 -18.38 6.03
N SER A 51 -10.04 -17.70 6.11
CA SER A 51 -11.00 -17.91 7.20
C SER A 51 -11.44 -19.37 7.31
N ALA A 52 -11.68 -20.05 6.17
CA ALA A 52 -12.06 -21.46 6.17
C ALA A 52 -10.93 -22.39 6.64
N VAL A 53 -9.66 -22.03 6.40
CA VAL A 53 -8.51 -22.74 6.98
C VAL A 53 -8.49 -22.55 8.49
N ASP A 54 -8.62 -21.30 8.96
CA ASP A 54 -8.60 -20.97 10.38
C ASP A 54 -9.73 -21.70 11.13
N ASP A 55 -10.95 -21.72 10.56
CA ASP A 55 -12.09 -22.45 11.11
C ASP A 55 -11.83 -23.97 11.20
N ALA A 56 -11.26 -24.57 10.14
CA ALA A 56 -10.94 -25.99 10.11
C ALA A 56 -9.84 -26.37 11.10
N GLU A 57 -8.83 -25.51 11.30
CA GLU A 57 -7.79 -25.71 12.33
C GLU A 57 -8.37 -25.68 13.73
N ASN A 58 -9.40 -24.85 13.96
CA ASN A 58 -10.10 -24.76 15.24
C ASN A 58 -11.08 -25.92 15.49
N THR A 59 -11.53 -26.64 14.45
CA THR A 59 -12.45 -27.79 14.61
C THR A 59 -11.75 -29.13 14.79
N ASP A 60 -10.54 -29.30 14.25
CA ASP A 60 -9.75 -30.55 14.41
C ASP A 60 -9.28 -30.76 15.87
N GLY A 61 -9.43 -29.76 16.76
CA GLY A 61 -9.15 -29.85 18.19
C GLY A 61 -10.27 -30.50 19.03
N ASP A 62 -11.45 -30.74 18.46
CA ASP A 62 -12.63 -31.22 19.19
C ASP A 62 -13.28 -32.43 18.48
N ASN A 63 -13.04 -33.61 19.05
CA ASN A 63 -13.64 -34.93 18.73
C ASN A 63 -12.90 -35.87 17.77
N ASP A 64 -12.11 -36.73 18.41
CA ASP A 64 -11.97 -38.15 18.08
C ASP A 64 -13.33 -38.81 17.79
N SER A 65 -13.61 -39.13 16.52
CA SER A 65 -14.44 -40.29 16.16
C SER A 65 -14.28 -40.64 14.69
N GLY A 66 -13.70 -41.82 14.44
CA GLY A 66 -13.25 -42.29 13.14
C GLY A 66 -14.27 -42.15 12.01
N ARG A 67 -13.85 -41.48 10.93
CA ARG A 67 -14.53 -41.58 9.64
C ARG A 67 -13.50 -41.66 8.51
N ILE A 68 -13.28 -42.87 8.05
CA ILE A 68 -12.44 -43.22 6.90
C ILE A 68 -13.05 -42.60 5.63
N GLY A 69 -12.26 -41.81 4.88
CA GLY A 69 -12.49 -41.59 3.46
C GLY A 69 -12.94 -40.20 2.97
N LYS A 70 -12.94 -39.15 3.80
CA LYS A 70 -13.09 -37.77 3.31
C LYS A 70 -11.77 -37.04 3.52
N ALA A 71 -11.28 -36.32 2.50
CA ALA A 71 -10.15 -35.41 2.69
C ALA A 71 -10.41 -34.57 3.94
N THR A 72 -9.50 -34.62 4.93
CA THR A 72 -9.66 -33.89 6.19
C THR A 72 -10.05 -32.45 5.86
N PRO A 73 -11.10 -31.88 6.47
CA PRO A 73 -11.62 -30.55 6.13
C PRO A 73 -10.51 -29.49 5.96
N LEU A 74 -9.49 -29.56 6.81
CA LEU A 74 -8.29 -28.73 6.75
C LEU A 74 -7.45 -28.91 5.47
N ALA A 75 -7.24 -30.15 5.02
CA ALA A 75 -6.46 -30.44 3.81
C ALA A 75 -7.16 -29.93 2.53
N SER A 76 -8.51 -29.93 2.52
CA SER A 76 -9.28 -29.31 1.45
C SER A 76 -9.21 -27.79 1.52
N ALA A 77 -9.46 -27.20 2.70
CA ALA A 77 -9.39 -25.74 2.88
C ALA A 77 -8.02 -25.16 2.48
N ARG A 78 -6.93 -25.82 2.88
CA ARG A 78 -5.56 -25.42 2.47
C ARG A 78 -5.32 -25.53 0.96
N ARG A 79 -5.97 -26.50 0.29
CA ARG A 79 -5.88 -26.62 -1.18
C ARG A 79 -6.61 -25.47 -1.86
N ASP A 80 -7.79 -25.11 -1.36
CA ASP A 80 -8.61 -24.03 -1.90
C ASP A 80 -7.93 -22.67 -1.70
N LEU A 81 -7.32 -22.44 -0.53
CA LEU A 81 -6.48 -21.27 -0.27
C LEU A 81 -5.32 -21.16 -1.27
N LYS A 82 -4.58 -22.25 -1.51
CA LYS A 82 -3.49 -22.26 -2.50
C LYS A 82 -3.99 -21.98 -3.92
N ALA A 83 -5.17 -22.48 -4.28
CA ALA A 83 -5.76 -22.21 -5.59
C ALA A 83 -6.18 -20.74 -5.72
N ALA A 84 -6.77 -20.15 -4.68
CA ALA A 84 -7.13 -18.73 -4.63
C ALA A 84 -5.88 -17.84 -4.72
N GLN A 85 -4.82 -18.15 -3.96
CA GLN A 85 -3.54 -17.45 -4.02
C GLN A 85 -2.92 -17.51 -5.43
N LYS A 86 -2.87 -18.70 -6.04
CA LYS A 86 -2.35 -18.85 -7.42
C LYS A 86 -3.14 -18.02 -8.43
N ARG A 87 -4.48 -17.93 -8.28
CA ARG A 87 -5.31 -17.08 -9.12
C ARG A 87 -4.96 -15.60 -8.93
N LEU A 88 -4.84 -15.15 -7.68
CA LEU A 88 -4.43 -13.79 -7.37
C LEU A 88 -3.06 -13.47 -7.98
N ASP A 89 -2.05 -14.33 -7.78
CA ASP A 89 -0.70 -14.15 -8.35
C ASP A 89 -0.72 -14.04 -9.88
N THR A 90 -1.55 -14.85 -10.53
CA THR A 90 -1.72 -14.82 -12.00
C THR A 90 -2.30 -13.50 -12.46
N LEU A 91 -3.36 -13.01 -11.80
CA LEU A 91 -4.00 -11.74 -12.12
C LEU A 91 -3.08 -10.56 -11.83
N THR A 92 -2.37 -10.56 -10.69
CA THR A 92 -1.38 -9.53 -10.35
C THR A 92 -0.24 -9.50 -11.36
N SER A 93 0.20 -10.66 -11.85
CA SER A 93 1.22 -10.73 -12.92
C SER A 93 0.72 -10.12 -14.23
N GLN A 94 -0.53 -10.40 -14.61
CA GLN A 94 -1.17 -9.80 -15.80
C GLN A 94 -1.37 -8.29 -15.66
N ALA A 95 -1.61 -7.82 -14.43
CA ALA A 95 -1.88 -6.41 -14.15
C ALA A 95 -0.61 -5.57 -14.09
N ARG A 96 0.56 -6.19 -13.95
CA ARG A 96 1.83 -5.50 -13.70
C ARG A 96 2.10 -4.39 -14.72
N ASP A 97 1.95 -4.68 -16.00
CA ASP A 97 2.21 -3.72 -17.09
C ASP A 97 1.13 -2.62 -17.19
N LYS A 98 -0.03 -2.85 -16.56
CA LYS A 98 -1.15 -1.90 -16.50
C LYS A 98 -1.24 -1.20 -15.14
N THR A 99 -0.25 -1.42 -14.27
CA THR A 99 -0.23 -0.89 -12.92
C THR A 99 0.85 0.16 -12.80
N ILE A 100 0.46 1.32 -12.29
CA ILE A 100 1.40 2.38 -11.94
C ILE A 100 1.61 2.38 -10.43
N ARG A 101 2.79 2.82 -10.02
CA ARG A 101 3.19 3.00 -8.64
C ARG A 101 3.33 4.47 -8.32
N PHE A 102 2.52 4.95 -7.39
CA PHE A 102 2.72 6.26 -6.78
C PHE A 102 3.85 6.16 -5.75
N VAL A 103 4.88 7.00 -5.93
CA VAL A 103 6.00 7.11 -5.00
C VAL A 103 5.74 8.30 -4.08
N LEU A 104 5.42 7.98 -2.82
CA LEU A 104 4.98 8.93 -1.81
C LEU A 104 6.09 9.15 -0.80
N SER A 105 6.72 10.32 -0.86
CA SER A 105 7.76 10.72 0.06
C SER A 105 7.14 11.50 1.22
N GLY A 106 7.62 11.23 2.43
CA GLY A 106 7.16 11.92 3.63
C GLY A 106 7.29 13.44 3.51
N LEU A 107 6.47 14.16 4.27
CA LEU A 107 6.54 15.61 4.35
C LEU A 107 7.44 16.05 5.50
N SER A 108 7.97 17.26 5.41
CA SER A 108 8.57 17.89 6.59
C SER A 108 7.50 18.12 7.66
N SER A 109 7.90 18.20 8.93
CA SER A 109 6.95 18.46 10.03
C SER A 109 6.15 19.76 9.80
N SER A 110 6.78 20.79 9.24
CA SER A 110 6.10 22.07 8.95
C SER A 110 5.07 21.96 7.82
N GLU A 111 5.37 21.21 6.75
CA GLU A 111 4.43 20.94 5.67
C GLU A 111 3.28 20.06 6.14
N PHE A 112 3.57 19.03 6.94
CA PHE A 112 2.56 18.16 7.51
C PHE A 112 1.64 18.94 8.46
N SER A 113 2.18 19.76 9.36
CA SER A 113 1.38 20.64 10.24
C SER A 113 0.50 21.62 9.46
N LYS A 114 0.97 22.15 8.32
CA LYS A 114 0.15 22.99 7.44
C LYS A 114 -1.05 22.22 6.88
N ILE A 115 -0.87 20.98 6.43
CA ILE A 115 -1.98 20.14 5.96
C ILE A 115 -3.01 19.91 7.06
N ILE A 116 -2.57 19.60 8.28
CA ILE A 116 -3.49 19.41 9.41
C ILE A 116 -4.27 20.69 9.70
N ALA A 117 -3.60 21.85 9.75
CA ALA A 117 -4.26 23.13 9.97
C ALA A 117 -5.26 23.49 8.85
N GLU A 118 -4.90 23.26 7.58
CA GLU A 118 -5.79 23.45 6.43
C GLU A 118 -6.99 22.51 6.48
N SER A 119 -6.80 21.26 6.93
CA SER A 119 -7.87 20.30 7.15
C SER A 119 -8.79 20.71 8.30
N ASP A 120 -8.24 21.20 9.41
CA ASP A 120 -9.04 21.61 10.58
C ASP A 120 -9.89 22.85 10.32
N ALA A 121 -9.48 23.70 9.38
CA ALA A 121 -10.27 24.81 8.86
C ALA A 121 -11.48 24.36 8.02
N ARG A 122 -11.59 23.07 7.64
CA ARG A 122 -12.74 22.52 6.90
C ARG A 122 -13.87 22.09 7.85
N PRO A 123 -15.13 22.09 7.36
CA PRO A 123 -16.25 21.42 8.03
C PRO A 123 -15.91 19.96 8.38
N LYS A 124 -16.34 19.49 9.55
CA LYS A 124 -15.96 18.16 10.10
C LYS A 124 -16.24 17.01 9.12
N ASP A 125 -17.38 17.07 8.45
CA ASP A 125 -17.85 16.11 7.43
C ASP A 125 -16.99 16.11 6.16
N GLN A 126 -16.22 17.17 5.90
CA GLN A 126 -15.37 17.30 4.71
C GLN A 126 -13.88 17.07 5.00
N ARG A 127 -13.47 17.04 6.27
CA ARG A 127 -12.04 16.93 6.65
C ARG A 127 -11.40 15.67 6.10
N GLN A 128 -12.04 14.52 6.29
CA GLN A 128 -11.50 13.24 5.88
C GLN A 128 -11.38 13.15 4.35
N GLN A 129 -12.41 13.57 3.62
CA GLN A 129 -12.36 13.61 2.16
C GLN A 129 -11.25 14.54 1.67
N TRP A 130 -11.10 15.70 2.30
CA TRP A 130 -10.03 16.65 1.95
C TRP A 130 -8.65 16.05 2.21
N GLN A 131 -8.43 15.40 3.35
CA GLN A 131 -7.16 14.73 3.70
C GLN A 131 -6.81 13.60 2.73
N ASN A 132 -7.80 12.75 2.40
CA ASN A 132 -7.64 11.63 1.47
C ASN A 132 -7.15 12.07 0.09
N ILE A 133 -7.44 13.30 -0.33
CA ILE A 133 -6.98 13.87 -1.60
C ILE A 133 -5.66 14.63 -1.40
N ASN A 134 -5.60 15.54 -0.43
CA ASN A 134 -4.53 16.53 -0.36
C ASN A 134 -3.22 15.99 0.20
N LEU A 135 -3.27 15.00 1.11
CA LEU A 135 -2.04 14.43 1.65
C LEU A 135 -1.29 13.62 0.57
N PRO A 136 -1.92 12.69 -0.18
CA PRO A 136 -1.26 12.02 -1.29
C PRO A 136 -0.67 12.96 -2.33
N LEU A 137 -1.41 14.02 -2.71
CA LEU A 137 -0.94 15.01 -3.68
C LEU A 137 0.37 15.68 -3.24
N ARG A 138 0.48 16.03 -1.96
CA ARG A 138 1.67 16.70 -1.42
C ARG A 138 2.83 15.74 -1.20
N CYS A 139 2.55 14.47 -0.86
CA CYS A 139 3.56 13.43 -0.74
C CYS A 139 4.05 12.90 -2.10
N LEU A 140 3.33 13.17 -3.20
CA LEU A 140 3.66 12.63 -4.51
C LEU A 140 5.00 13.18 -5.02
N SER A 141 5.97 12.27 -5.14
CA SER A 141 7.33 12.57 -5.59
C SER A 141 7.60 12.07 -7.01
N ALA A 142 7.08 10.89 -7.36
CA ALA A 142 7.21 10.31 -8.70
C ALA A 142 6.06 9.32 -8.99
N VAL A 143 5.94 8.95 -10.27
CA VAL A 143 5.11 7.82 -10.72
C VAL A 143 5.98 6.90 -11.56
N THR A 144 6.05 5.64 -11.14
CA THR A 144 6.88 4.61 -11.77
C THR A 144 6.04 3.41 -12.17
N THR A 145 6.62 2.49 -12.94
CA THR A 145 6.08 1.14 -13.06
C THR A 145 6.22 0.42 -11.71
N VAL A 146 5.57 -0.74 -11.57
CA VAL A 146 5.74 -1.61 -10.40
C VAL A 146 7.21 -2.03 -10.19
N ASP A 147 8.02 -2.00 -11.24
CA ASP A 147 9.45 -2.33 -11.22
C ASP A 147 10.37 -1.15 -10.93
N GLY A 148 9.80 0.05 -10.79
CA GLY A 148 10.55 1.27 -10.50
C GLY A 148 11.07 1.99 -11.74
N ASP A 149 10.71 1.52 -12.94
CA ASP A 149 11.06 2.23 -14.17
C ASP A 149 10.21 3.50 -14.33
N PRO A 150 10.73 4.54 -14.99
CA PRO A 150 9.94 5.73 -15.32
C PRO A 150 8.70 5.37 -16.13
N THR A 151 7.59 6.07 -15.88
CA THR A 151 6.38 5.99 -16.71
C THR A 151 6.26 7.20 -17.61
N ASP A 152 5.43 7.11 -18.64
CA ASP A 152 5.05 8.25 -19.48
C ASP A 152 4.07 9.21 -18.77
N ILE A 153 3.65 8.89 -17.54
CA ILE A 153 2.77 9.72 -16.73
C ILE A 153 3.60 10.75 -15.99
N ASP A 154 3.49 12.00 -16.43
CA ASP A 154 4.10 13.11 -15.72
C ASP A 154 3.39 13.41 -14.37
N LYS A 155 4.04 14.23 -13.54
CA LYS A 155 3.52 14.58 -12.22
C LYS A 155 2.15 15.27 -12.27
N ASN A 156 1.89 16.11 -13.28
CA ASN A 156 0.63 16.85 -13.38
C ASN A 156 -0.53 15.92 -13.75
N ALA A 157 -0.29 14.97 -14.65
CA ALA A 157 -1.24 13.93 -15.02
C ALA A 157 -1.55 13.03 -13.82
N ALA A 158 -0.52 12.65 -13.05
CA ALA A 158 -0.68 11.88 -11.83
C ALA A 158 -1.48 12.62 -10.74
N GLU A 159 -1.22 13.91 -10.53
CA GLU A 159 -2.00 14.73 -9.60
C GLU A 159 -3.47 14.87 -10.04
N SER A 160 -3.70 15.00 -11.34
CA SER A 160 -5.05 15.06 -11.90
C SER A 160 -5.79 13.73 -11.73
N LEU A 161 -5.09 12.61 -11.94
CA LEU A 161 -5.60 11.28 -11.68
C LEU A 161 -5.99 11.12 -10.20
N LEU A 162 -5.10 11.44 -9.25
CA LEU A 162 -5.40 11.38 -7.82
C LEU A 162 -6.64 12.20 -7.43
N LYS A 163 -6.84 13.38 -8.01
CA LYS A 163 -8.05 14.19 -7.75
C LYS A 163 -9.33 13.58 -8.31
N ALA A 164 -9.22 12.79 -9.38
CA ALA A 164 -10.36 12.17 -10.06
C ALA A 164 -10.72 10.78 -9.49
N LEU A 165 -9.82 10.16 -8.72
CA LEU A 165 -10.07 8.84 -8.17
C LEU A 165 -11.24 8.83 -7.16
N PRO A 166 -12.07 7.78 -7.17
CA PRO A 166 -13.05 7.58 -6.13
C PRO A 166 -12.36 7.33 -4.77
N ILE A 167 -13.05 7.71 -3.69
CA ILE A 167 -12.49 7.62 -2.32
C ILE A 167 -12.00 6.21 -1.97
N GLY A 168 -12.69 5.16 -2.45
CA GLY A 168 -12.28 3.78 -2.23
C GLY A 168 -10.87 3.46 -2.75
N LEU A 169 -10.50 4.02 -3.91
CA LEU A 169 -9.16 3.86 -4.49
C LEU A 169 -8.14 4.84 -3.89
N LEU A 170 -8.60 5.96 -3.33
CA LEU A 170 -7.73 6.91 -2.63
C LEU A 170 -7.33 6.43 -1.24
N SER A 171 -8.14 5.63 -0.56
CA SER A 171 -7.88 5.23 0.83
C SER A 171 -6.53 4.49 1.01
N PRO A 172 -6.16 3.51 0.16
CA PRO A 172 -4.84 2.87 0.25
C PRO A 172 -3.68 3.84 -0.03
N ILE A 173 -3.86 4.75 -0.99
CA ILE A 173 -2.86 5.77 -1.35
C ILE A 173 -2.67 6.76 -0.19
N TYR A 174 -3.76 7.16 0.45
CA TYR A 174 -3.75 7.96 1.67
C TYR A 174 -3.03 7.25 2.81
N GLY A 175 -3.29 5.95 3.02
CA GLY A 175 -2.58 5.14 4.01
C GLY A 175 -1.07 5.15 3.80
N ALA A 176 -0.62 4.91 2.58
CA ALA A 176 0.80 4.99 2.23
C ALA A 176 1.39 6.40 2.44
N ALA A 177 0.63 7.46 2.14
CA ALA A 177 1.06 8.84 2.37
C ALA A 177 1.20 9.17 3.87
N ILE A 178 0.26 8.70 4.70
CA ILE A 178 0.31 8.79 6.17
C ILE A 178 1.57 8.08 6.67
N GLU A 179 1.79 6.83 6.26
CA GLU A 179 2.95 6.06 6.67
C GLU A 179 4.26 6.73 6.28
N ALA A 180 4.35 7.29 5.07
CA ALA A 180 5.53 8.04 4.64
C ALA A 180 5.83 9.24 5.56
N CYS A 181 4.78 9.92 6.04
CA CYS A 181 4.92 11.08 6.92
C CYS A 181 5.18 10.70 8.40
N THR A 182 4.75 9.52 8.84
CA THR A 182 4.82 9.11 10.26
C THR A 182 5.93 8.10 10.54
N ALA A 183 6.47 7.39 9.53
CA ALA A 183 7.51 6.38 9.72
C ALA A 183 8.82 6.94 10.31
N GLY A 184 9.08 8.24 10.16
CA GLY A 184 10.21 8.93 10.80
C GLY A 184 9.92 9.57 12.17
N GLN A 185 8.68 9.52 12.66
CA GLN A 185 8.32 10.10 13.97
C GLN A 185 8.68 9.20 15.16
N ASN A 186 9.11 7.96 14.90
CA ASN A 186 9.85 7.16 15.87
C ASN A 186 11.34 7.53 15.83
N ILE A 187 11.68 8.70 16.36
CA ILE A 187 13.03 8.92 16.87
C ILE A 187 13.00 8.42 18.33
N PRO A 188 13.56 7.24 18.64
CA PRO A 188 13.85 6.91 20.03
C PRO A 188 14.85 7.94 20.54
N PHE A 189 14.48 8.68 21.59
CA PHE A 189 15.45 9.33 22.46
C PHE A 189 16.10 8.28 23.36
#